data_AF-A0A2V6WY68-F1
#
_entry.id   AF-A0A2V6WY68-F1
#
_cell.length_a   1.000
_cell.length_b   1.000
_cell.length_c   1.000
_cell.angle_alpha   90.00
_cell.angle_beta   90.00
_cell.angle_gamma   90.00
#
_symmetry.space_group_name_H-M   'P 1'
#
loop_
_entity.id
_entity.type
_entity.pdbx_description
1 polymer ?
#
loop_
_entity_poly.entity_id
_entity_poly.type
_entity_poly.pdbx_seq_one_letter_code
_entity_poly.pdbx_strand_id
1 'polypeptide(L)'
;MIPEPLLGLRLIVSDLAMLEAQGRQYWVVGVGNGASRNAEKFGHEMINRGNVGLTVRVYGPHALSVNYVVSNRDARIAGVGDRHQSVETVTLSYNFLGHTRFGATEWRPDEMPTR
;
A
#
# COMPACT_ATOMS: atom_id res chain seq x y z
N MET A 1 -12.94 -7.79 19.40
CA MET A 1 -12.45 -6.45 18.98
C MET A 1 -10.98 -6.61 18.66
N ILE A 2 -10.56 -6.24 17.44
CA ILE A 2 -9.17 -6.29 17.00
C ILE A 2 -8.70 -4.84 16.97
N PRO A 3 -7.87 -4.37 17.92
CA PRO A 3 -7.31 -3.02 17.85
C PRO A 3 -6.35 -2.94 16.64
N GLU A 4 -6.52 -1.89 15.85
CA GLU A 4 -5.71 -1.59 14.66
C GLU A 4 -5.05 -0.21 14.83
N PRO A 5 -3.91 -0.11 15.53
CA PRO A 5 -3.13 1.12 15.52
C PRO A 5 -2.59 1.38 14.11
N LEU A 6 -2.85 2.59 13.61
CA LEU A 6 -2.40 3.08 12.32
C LEU A 6 -1.60 4.37 12.54
N LEU A 7 -0.41 4.44 11.95
CA LEU A 7 0.40 5.64 11.87
C LEU A 7 0.73 5.93 10.41
N GLY A 8 0.55 7.17 9.98
CA GLY A 8 0.85 7.62 8.63
C GLY A 8 1.62 8.93 8.64
N LEU A 9 2.57 9.05 7.72
CA LEU A 9 3.33 10.27 7.43
C LEU A 9 3.26 10.53 5.93
N ARG A 10 2.98 11.77 5.56
CA ARG A 10 3.09 12.22 4.16
C ARG A 10 3.79 13.57 4.10
N LEU A 11 4.79 13.63 3.24
CA LEU A 11 5.53 14.85 2.91
C LEU A 11 5.36 15.12 1.41
N ILE A 12 4.97 16.34 1.08
CA ILE A 12 4.82 16.81 -0.30
C ILE A 12 5.76 18.00 -0.48
N VAL A 13 6.60 17.93 -1.50
CA VAL A 13 7.57 18.97 -1.85
C VAL A 13 7.16 19.56 -3.18
N SER A 14 6.39 20.66 -3.12
CA SER A 14 5.86 21.36 -4.30
C SER A 14 5.16 20.36 -5.24
N ASP A 15 5.50 20.44 -6.52
CA ASP A 15 5.15 19.57 -7.60
C ASP A 15 6.28 18.58 -7.94
N LEU A 16 7.38 18.56 -7.17
CA LEU A 16 8.56 17.76 -7.47
C LEU A 16 8.50 16.36 -6.86
N ALA A 17 8.12 16.24 -5.60
CA ALA A 17 8.23 14.96 -4.90
C ALA A 17 7.16 14.75 -3.85
N MET A 18 6.84 13.49 -3.61
CA MET A 18 6.00 13.04 -2.52
C MET A 18 6.65 11.82 -1.85
N LEU A 19 6.80 11.88 -0.53
CA LEU A 19 7.18 10.76 0.30
C LEU A 19 5.99 10.40 1.20
N GLU A 20 5.63 9.12 1.20
CA GLU A 20 4.58 8.58 2.05
C GLU A 20 5.12 7.38 2.82
N ALA A 21 4.78 7.29 4.10
CA ALA A 21 5.02 6.12 4.92
C ALA A 21 3.78 5.79 5.76
N GLN A 22 3.44 4.51 5.87
CA GLN A 22 2.38 4.03 6.76
C GLN A 22 2.86 2.79 7.50
N GLY A 23 2.40 2.66 8.74
CA GLY A 23 2.52 1.46 9.55
C GLY A 23 1.18 1.11 10.16
N ARG A 24 0.78 -0.16 10.05
CA ARG A 24 -0.42 -0.71 10.69
C ARG A 24 -0.12 -2.04 11.33
N GLN A 25 -0.75 -2.28 12.47
CA GLN A 25 -0.61 -3.52 13.20
C GLN A 25 -1.98 -4.10 13.51
N TYR A 26 -2.12 -5.41 13.38
CA TYR A 26 -3.34 -6.14 13.69
C TYR A 26 -3.05 -7.12 14.82
N TRP A 27 -3.92 -7.11 15.83
CA TRP A 27 -3.88 -8.06 16.93
C TRP A 27 -5.08 -9.01 16.86
N VAL A 28 -4.87 -10.21 16.30
CA VAL A 28 -5.93 -11.21 16.16
C VAL A 28 -5.82 -12.20 17.32
N VAL A 29 -6.82 -12.21 18.20
CA VAL A 29 -6.98 -13.24 19.23
C VAL A 29 -7.99 -14.25 18.72
N GLY A 30 -7.55 -15.49 18.54
CA GLY A 30 -8.39 -16.60 18.07
C GLY A 30 -8.46 -17.73 19.09
N VAL A 31 -9.63 -18.37 19.19
CA VAL A 31 -9.75 -19.62 19.96
C VAL A 31 -9.26 -20.77 19.08
N GLY A 32 -8.10 -21.33 19.40
CA GLY A 32 -7.53 -22.49 18.72
C GLY A 32 -7.92 -23.77 19.45
N ASN A 33 -8.44 -24.77 18.73
CA ASN A 33 -8.71 -26.08 19.32
C ASN A 33 -7.39 -26.85 19.44
N GLY A 34 -6.66 -26.62 20.55
CA GLY A 34 -5.37 -27.24 20.79
C GLY A 34 -5.41 -28.77 20.74
N ALA A 35 -4.37 -29.39 20.21
CA ALA A 35 -4.26 -30.84 20.01
C ALA A 35 -4.03 -31.65 21.31
N SER A 36 -4.09 -31.03 22.50
CA SER A 36 -3.80 -31.64 23.80
C SER A 36 -4.76 -31.15 24.88
N ARG A 37 -5.10 -32.00 25.86
CA ARG A 37 -6.00 -31.68 26.99
C ARG A 37 -5.51 -30.49 27.85
N ASN A 38 -4.22 -30.15 27.75
CA ASN A 38 -3.57 -29.05 28.48
C ASN A 38 -3.13 -27.90 27.56
N ALA A 39 -3.51 -27.90 26.28
CA ALA A 39 -3.16 -26.81 25.37
C ALA A 39 -4.01 -25.56 25.66
N GLU A 40 -3.37 -24.41 25.81
CA GLU A 40 -4.07 -23.14 25.96
C GLU A 40 -5.03 -22.94 24.78
N LYS A 41 -6.32 -22.68 25.07
CA LYS A 41 -7.38 -22.49 24.06
C LYS A 41 -7.22 -21.21 23.23
N PHE A 42 -6.26 -20.36 23.56
CA PHE A 42 -6.10 -19.02 22.97
C PHE A 42 -4.81 -18.95 22.16
N GLY A 43 -4.93 -18.84 20.84
CA GLY A 43 -3.84 -18.47 19.94
C GLY A 43 -3.86 -16.97 19.71
N HIS A 44 -2.68 -16.36 19.64
CA HIS A 44 -2.54 -14.97 19.22
C HIS A 44 -1.74 -14.89 17.93
N GLU A 45 -2.18 -14.00 17.06
CA GLU A 45 -1.51 -13.70 15.82
C GLU A 45 -1.29 -12.19 15.72
N MET A 46 -0.05 -11.80 15.47
CA MET A 46 0.34 -10.41 15.28
C MET A 46 0.76 -10.22 13.82
N ILE A 47 0.08 -9.30 13.14
CA ILE A 47 0.44 -8.92 11.76
C ILE A 47 0.91 -7.48 11.77
N ASN A 48 2.14 -7.25 11.37
CA ASN A 48 2.72 -5.93 11.17
C ASN A 48 2.84 -5.66 9.68
N ARG A 49 2.33 -4.52 9.23
CA ARG A 49 2.49 -4.09 7.83
C ARG A 49 2.99 -2.66 7.76
N GLY A 50 4.11 -2.48 7.07
CA GLY A 50 4.67 -1.18 6.74
C GLY A 50 4.67 -0.96 5.23
N ASN A 51 4.47 0.28 4.80
CA ASN A 51 4.74 0.68 3.44
C ASN A 51 5.42 2.05 3.38
N VAL A 52 6.30 2.21 2.41
CA VAL A 52 7.00 3.46 2.13
C VAL A 52 6.98 3.67 0.62
N GLY A 53 6.49 4.83 0.18
CA GLY A 53 6.41 5.23 -1.21
C GLY A 53 7.14 6.53 -1.44
N LEU A 54 7.98 6.58 -2.47
CA LEU A 54 8.61 7.80 -2.96
C LEU A 54 8.21 8.01 -4.42
N THR A 55 7.61 9.15 -4.72
CA THR A 55 7.29 9.61 -6.06
C THR A 55 8.09 10.86 -6.37
N VAL A 56 8.75 10.91 -7.52
CA VAL A 56 9.52 12.07 -7.98
C VAL A 56 9.15 12.40 -9.42
N ARG A 57 8.86 13.67 -9.66
CA ARG A 57 8.66 14.27 -10.98
C ARG A 57 10.02 14.44 -11.65
N VAL A 58 10.16 13.85 -12.83
CA VAL A 58 11.44 13.83 -13.56
C VAL A 58 11.49 14.97 -14.57
N TYR A 59 10.42 15.12 -15.36
CA TYR A 59 10.32 16.15 -16.39
C TYR A 59 8.86 16.36 -16.77
N GLY A 60 8.40 17.60 -16.95
CA GLY A 60 7.04 17.88 -17.44
C GLY A 60 5.98 17.04 -16.70
N PRO A 61 5.05 16.36 -17.37
CA PRO A 61 4.08 15.50 -16.70
C PRO A 61 4.55 14.07 -16.36
N HIS A 62 5.87 13.84 -16.32
CA HIS A 62 6.47 12.53 -16.10
C HIS A 62 6.96 12.37 -14.65
N ALA A 63 6.59 11.28 -14.00
CA ALA A 63 7.02 10.94 -12.65
C ALA A 63 7.41 9.47 -12.54
N LEU A 64 8.40 9.18 -11.70
CA LEU A 64 8.79 7.83 -11.30
C LEU A 64 8.38 7.61 -9.85
N SER A 65 7.91 6.41 -9.52
CA SER A 65 7.60 6.06 -8.14
C SER A 65 8.16 4.69 -7.76
N VAL A 66 8.72 4.63 -6.56
CA VAL A 66 9.16 3.39 -5.91
C VAL A 66 8.32 3.21 -4.66
N ASN A 67 7.74 2.02 -4.49
CA ASN A 67 6.98 1.67 -3.31
C ASN A 67 7.50 0.36 -2.72
N TYR A 68 7.78 0.36 -1.43
CA TYR A 68 8.21 -0.80 -0.67
C TYR A 68 7.13 -1.16 0.35
N VAL A 69 6.73 -2.43 0.36
CA VAL A 69 5.75 -2.97 1.32
C VAL A 69 6.38 -4.15 2.03
N VAL A 70 6.32 -4.14 3.35
CA VAL A 70 6.74 -5.25 4.21
C VAL A 70 5.55 -5.69 5.06
N SER A 71 5.32 -6.99 5.13
CA SER A 71 4.30 -7.59 5.97
C SER A 71 4.92 -8.75 6.74
N ASN A 72 5.00 -8.61 8.06
CA ASN A 72 5.42 -9.69 8.96
C ASN A 72 4.18 -10.26 9.66
N ARG A 73 4.09 -11.60 9.71
CA ARG A 73 3.04 -12.34 10.38
C ARG A 73 3.68 -13.32 11.37
N ASP A 74 3.39 -13.09 12.63
CA ASP A 74 3.73 -13.93 13.78
C ASP A 74 2.50 -14.71 14.21
N ALA A 75 2.47 -16.03 13.97
CA ALA A 75 1.40 -16.90 14.43
C ALA A 75 1.92 -17.86 15.51
N ARG A 76 1.37 -17.75 16.73
CA ARG A 76 1.60 -18.73 17.80
C ARG A 76 0.36 -19.60 17.98
N ILE A 77 0.50 -20.87 17.60
CA ILE A 77 -0.58 -21.87 17.70
C ILE A 77 -0.18 -22.92 18.74
N ALA A 78 -0.98 -23.05 19.80
CA ALA A 78 -0.74 -24.01 20.87
C ALA A 78 -0.69 -25.45 20.31
N GLY A 79 0.48 -26.07 20.40
CA GLY A 79 0.73 -27.46 19.99
C GLY A 79 1.37 -27.68 18.61
N VAL A 80 1.60 -26.64 17.80
CA VAL A 80 2.19 -26.77 16.43
C VAL A 80 3.50 -25.98 16.24
N GLY A 81 3.93 -25.20 17.25
CA GLY A 81 5.16 -24.40 17.19
C GLY A 81 4.95 -23.03 16.55
N ASP A 82 5.90 -22.12 16.78
CA ASP A 82 5.85 -20.73 16.30
C ASP A 82 6.07 -20.68 14.78
N ARG A 83 5.23 -19.92 14.05
CA ARG A 83 5.38 -19.69 12.60
C ARG A 83 5.60 -18.21 12.31
N HIS A 84 6.76 -17.90 11.73
CA HIS A 84 7.15 -16.57 11.29
C HIS A 84 7.08 -16.50 9.75
N GLN A 85 6.32 -15.55 9.20
CA GLN A 85 6.28 -15.32 7.75
C GLN A 85 6.47 -13.83 7.45
N SER A 86 7.52 -13.50 6.69
CA SER A 86 7.74 -12.16 6.13
C SER A 86 7.48 -12.18 4.63
N VAL A 87 6.74 -11.20 4.13
CA VAL A 87 6.54 -10.93 2.70
C VAL A 87 6.94 -9.50 2.43
N GLU A 88 7.82 -9.32 1.46
CA GLU A 88 8.34 -8.02 1.05
C GLU A 88 8.10 -7.82 -0.44
N THR A 89 7.76 -6.61 -0.84
CA THR A 89 7.46 -6.27 -2.24
C THR A 89 8.01 -4.89 -2.56
N VAL A 90 8.79 -4.81 -3.63
CA VAL A 90 9.24 -3.54 -4.23
C VAL A 90 8.50 -3.36 -5.55
N THR A 91 7.86 -2.21 -5.72
CA THR A 91 7.17 -1.82 -6.95
C THR A 91 7.84 -0.59 -7.52
N LEU A 92 8.25 -0.67 -8.79
CA LEU A 92 8.68 0.47 -9.58
C LEU A 92 7.59 0.80 -10.60
N SER A 93 7.21 2.07 -10.68
CA SER A 93 6.18 2.54 -11.60
C SER A 93 6.60 3.85 -12.27
N TYR A 94 6.12 4.04 -13.49
CA TYR A 94 6.30 5.25 -14.27
C TYR A 94 4.94 5.84 -14.61
N ASN A 95 4.75 7.09 -14.25
CA ASN A 95 3.51 7.82 -14.42
C ASN A 95 3.72 8.91 -15.48
N PHE A 96 2.83 8.93 -16.47
CA PHE A 96 2.77 9.98 -17.48
C PHE A 96 1.38 10.58 -17.47
N LEU A 97 1.30 11.89 -17.19
CA LEU A 97 0.05 12.62 -17.28
C LEU A 97 -0.08 13.26 -18.67
N GLY A 98 -1.10 12.86 -19.43
CA GLY A 98 -1.37 13.44 -20.75
C GLY A 98 -1.64 14.96 -20.66
N HIS A 99 -1.45 15.66 -21.77
CA HIS A 99 -1.83 17.07 -21.87
C HIS A 99 -3.35 17.23 -21.66
N THR A 100 -3.81 18.38 -21.17
CA THR A 100 -5.22 18.66 -20.86
C THR A 100 -6.18 18.53 -22.06
N ARG A 101 -5.65 18.46 -23.30
CA ARG A 101 -6.42 18.25 -24.54
C ARG A 101 -6.25 16.85 -25.14
N PHE A 102 -5.65 15.90 -24.43
CA PHE A 102 -5.48 14.53 -24.92
C PHE A 102 -6.86 13.87 -25.08
N GLY A 103 -7.30 13.69 -26.33
CA GLY A 103 -8.63 13.19 -26.68
C GLY A 103 -9.69 14.28 -26.97
N ALA A 104 -9.34 15.57 -26.84
CA ALA A 104 -10.20 16.65 -27.29
C ALA A 104 -10.09 16.80 -28.81
N THR A 105 -11.05 16.25 -29.54
CA THR A 105 -11.27 16.52 -30.96
C THR A 105 -12.29 17.66 -31.10
N GLU A 106 -11.94 18.69 -31.89
CA GLU A 106 -12.93 19.66 -32.36
C GLU A 106 -13.88 18.92 -33.30
N TRP A 107 -15.11 18.70 -32.86
CA TRP A 107 -16.11 17.92 -33.58
C TRP A 107 -17.07 18.82 -34.37
N ARG A 108 -16.99 20.14 -34.20
CA ARG A 108 -17.81 21.07 -34.97
C ARG A 108 -17.24 21.16 -36.39
N PRO A 109 -18.08 21.02 -37.43
CA PRO A 109 -17.65 21.33 -38.79
C PRO A 109 -17.18 22.79 -38.84
N ASP A 110 -16.07 23.06 -39.52
CA ASP A 110 -15.68 24.43 -39.85
C ASP A 110 -16.90 25.12 -40.46
N GLU A 111 -17.43 26.15 -39.80
CA GLU A 111 -18.41 27.04 -40.40
C GLU A 111 -17.74 27.61 -41.65
N MET A 112 -18.20 27.15 -42.82
CA MET A 112 -17.69 27.60 -44.11
C MET A 112 -17.68 29.13 -44.11
N PRO A 113 -16.57 29.79 -44.49
CA PRO A 113 -16.54 31.24 -44.55
C PRO A 113 -17.62 31.69 -45.53
N THR A 114 -18.65 32.36 -45.02
CA THR A 114 -19.64 33.06 -45.84
C THR A 114 -18.91 34.16 -46.58
N ARG A 115 -18.71 33.94 -47.89
CA ARG A 115 -18.23 34.94 -48.83
C ARG A 115 -19.36 35.88 -49.23
#